data_AF-A0A2P7TJ24-F1
#
_entry.id   AF-A0A2P7TJ24-F1
#
_cell.length_a   1.000
_cell.length_b   1.000
_cell.length_c   1.000
_cell.angle_alpha   90.00
_cell.angle_beta   90.00
_cell.angle_gamma   90.00
#
_symmetry.space_group_name_H-M   'P 1'
#
loop_
_entity.id
_entity.type
_entity.pdbx_description
1 polymer ?
#
loop_
_entity_poly.entity_id
_entity_poly.type
_entity_poly.pdbx_seq_one_letter_code
_entity_poly.pdbx_strand_id
1 'polypeptide(L)'
;LSSFRPKCNIYVFTESEDLLNAVSLVWGTRAYLFHRSSNTEDTVRTIQDLLKKKGLIHRGEVVINTGSTPFNEKGPTNTVKLGVIH
;
A
#
# COMPACT_ATOMS: atom_id res chain seq x y z
N LEU A 1 11.65 -3.17 2.81
CA LEU A 1 10.83 -4.27 2.26
C LEU A 1 11.46 -4.87 1.01
N SER A 2 11.58 -4.14 -0.10
CA SER A 2 12.16 -4.65 -1.35
C SER A 2 13.58 -5.23 -1.22
N SER A 3 14.44 -4.63 -0.38
CA SER A 3 15.79 -5.14 -0.09
C SER A 3 15.81 -6.58 0.40
N PHE A 4 14.77 -7.03 1.12
CA PHE A 4 14.65 -8.38 1.66
C PHE A 4 14.13 -9.40 0.64
N ARG A 5 13.83 -8.97 -0.60
CA ARG A 5 13.35 -9.82 -1.71
C ARG A 5 12.25 -10.82 -1.31
N PRO A 6 11.17 -10.36 -0.64
CA PRO A 6 10.10 -11.28 -0.24
C PRO A 6 9.43 -11.89 -1.47
N LYS A 7 8.87 -13.10 -1.32
CA LYS A 7 8.12 -13.78 -2.38
C LYS A 7 6.73 -13.16 -2.63
N CYS A 8 6.29 -12.21 -1.81
CA CYS A 8 5.01 -11.54 -1.97
C CYS A 8 5.12 -10.31 -2.88
N ASN A 9 3.98 -9.92 -3.46
CA ASN A 9 3.87 -8.68 -4.22
C ASN A 9 3.92 -7.47 -3.27
N ILE A 10 4.69 -6.44 -3.63
CA ILE A 10 4.77 -5.20 -2.86
C ILE A 10 4.02 -4.11 -3.62
N TYR A 11 2.96 -3.58 -3.02
CA TYR A 11 2.17 -2.48 -3.59
C TYR A 11 2.41 -1.21 -2.77
N VAL A 12 2.80 -0.13 -3.44
CA VAL A 12 3.07 1.18 -2.81
C VAL A 12 2.04 2.18 -3.29
N PHE A 13 1.43 2.90 -2.36
CA PHE A 13 0.44 3.93 -2.65
C PHE A 13 0.98 5.26 -2.12
N THR A 14 1.09 6.25 -2.99
CA THR A 14 1.64 7.58 -2.67
C THR A 14 0.84 8.68 -3.37
N GLU A 15 0.81 9.87 -2.78
CA GLU A 15 0.28 11.10 -3.43
C GLU A 15 1.39 11.92 -4.10
N SER A 16 2.66 11.62 -3.80
CA SER A 16 3.83 12.27 -4.42
C SER A 16 4.26 11.54 -5.68
N GLU A 17 4.29 12.27 -6.80
CA GLU A 17 4.81 11.80 -8.08
C GLU A 17 6.32 11.50 -8.02
N ASP A 18 7.09 12.33 -7.30
CA ASP A 18 8.53 12.09 -7.11
C ASP A 18 8.79 10.75 -6.41
N LEU A 19 8.04 10.49 -5.32
CA LEU A 19 8.14 9.22 -4.61
C LEU A 19 7.65 8.07 -5.49
N LEU A 20 6.57 8.25 -6.25
CA LEU A 20 6.05 7.26 -7.19
C LEU A 20 7.13 6.84 -8.19
N ASN A 21 7.81 7.80 -8.80
CA ASN A 21 8.87 7.55 -9.78
C ASN A 21 10.03 6.80 -9.13
N ALA A 22 10.49 7.25 -7.96
CA ALA A 22 11.59 6.61 -7.24
C ALA A 22 11.27 5.16 -6.84
N VAL A 23 10.10 4.91 -6.24
CA VAL A 23 9.72 3.55 -5.81
C VAL A 23 9.30 2.64 -6.96
N SER A 24 8.98 3.17 -8.13
CA SER A 24 8.71 2.35 -9.33
C SER A 24 9.98 1.70 -9.91
N LEU A 25 11.15 2.26 -9.60
CA LEU A 25 12.45 1.69 -9.99
C LEU A 25 12.97 0.65 -9.00
N VAL A 26 12.32 0.53 -7.84
CA VAL A 26 12.70 -0.42 -6.80
C VAL A 26 12.27 -1.83 -7.19
N TRP A 27 13.05 -2.83 -6.80
CA TRP A 27 12.78 -4.22 -7.18
C TRP A 27 11.46 -4.73 -6.59
N GLY A 28 10.64 -5.40 -7.39
CA GLY A 28 9.45 -6.12 -6.92
C GLY A 28 8.31 -5.22 -6.40
N THR A 29 8.40 -3.91 -6.61
CA THR A 29 7.38 -2.94 -6.20
C THR A 29 6.52 -2.52 -7.37
N ARG A 30 5.22 -2.34 -7.09
CA ARG A 30 4.26 -1.70 -8.00
C ARG A 30 3.71 -0.48 -7.28
N ALA A 31 4.07 0.69 -7.76
CA ALA A 31 3.65 1.94 -7.17
C ALA A 31 2.40 2.48 -7.90
N TYR A 32 1.47 3.07 -7.15
CA TYR A 32 0.27 3.70 -7.67
C TYR A 32 0.13 5.10 -7.08
N LEU A 33 -0.13 6.07 -7.96
CA LEU A 33 -0.53 7.39 -7.55
C LEU A 33 -1.98 7.31 -7.08
N PHE A 34 -2.24 7.77 -5.88
CA PHE A 34 -3.60 7.90 -5.36
C PHE A 34 -3.73 9.25 -4.65
N HIS A 35 -4.95 9.76 -4.56
CA HIS A 35 -5.25 10.92 -3.75
C HIS A 35 -6.01 10.46 -2.52
N ARG A 36 -5.52 10.85 -1.34
CA ARG A 36 -6.06 10.45 -0.06
C ARG A 36 -7.41 11.13 0.16
N SER A 37 -8.43 10.34 0.45
CA SER A 37 -9.69 10.88 0.94
C SER A 37 -9.52 11.32 2.40
N SER A 38 -10.32 12.30 2.84
CA SER A 38 -10.28 12.87 4.19
C SER A 38 -10.46 11.84 5.32
N ASN A 39 -10.90 10.61 5.00
CA ASN A 39 -11.06 9.51 5.95
C ASN A 39 -10.07 8.37 5.68
N THR A 40 -9.24 8.06 6.68
CA THR A 40 -8.11 7.12 6.55
C THR A 40 -8.57 5.66 6.40
N GLU A 41 -9.67 5.28 7.04
CA GLU A 41 -10.22 3.92 6.92
C GLU A 41 -10.81 3.67 5.53
N ASP A 42 -11.43 4.69 4.94
CA ASP A 42 -12.01 4.61 3.60
C ASP A 42 -10.93 4.50 2.53
N THR A 43 -9.77 5.13 2.74
CA THR A 43 -8.61 5.01 1.84
C THR A 43 -8.12 3.57 1.74
N VAL A 44 -7.94 2.87 2.86
CA VAL A 44 -7.45 1.48 2.87
C VAL A 44 -8.44 0.53 2.19
N ARG A 45 -9.75 0.71 2.44
CA ARG A 45 -10.80 -0.08 1.78
C ARG A 45 -10.81 0.13 0.27
N THR A 46 -10.72 1.40 -0.16
CA THR A 46 -10.68 1.77 -1.59
C THR A 46 -9.49 1.12 -2.30
N ILE A 47 -8.32 1.12 -1.66
CA ILE A 47 -7.12 0.47 -2.18
C ILE A 47 -7.32 -1.05 -2.31
N GLN A 48 -7.88 -1.70 -1.28
CA GLN A 48 -8.16 -3.14 -1.33
C GLN A 48 -9.15 -3.48 -2.45
N ASP A 49 -10.20 -2.69 -2.64
CA ASP A 49 -11.18 -2.91 -3.70
C ASP A 49 -10.59 -2.70 -5.10
N LEU A 50 -9.70 -1.72 -5.26
CA LEU A 50 -8.96 -1.52 -6.50
C LEU A 50 -8.07 -2.72 -6.83
N LEU A 51 -7.33 -3.24 -5.84
CA LEU A 51 -6.48 -4.41 -6.01
C LEU A 51 -7.30 -5.68 -6.33
N LYS A 52 -8.45 -5.87 -5.67
CA LYS A 52 -9.39 -6.95 -5.99
C LYS A 52 -9.89 -6.86 -7.42
N LYS A 53 -10.36 -5.68 -7.84
CA LYS A 53 -10.86 -5.44 -9.21
C LYS A 53 -9.80 -5.70 -10.28
N LYS A 54 -8.53 -5.44 -9.97
CA LYS A 54 -7.40 -5.73 -10.86
C LYS A 54 -6.94 -7.20 -10.84
N GLY A 55 -7.55 -8.07 -10.03
CA GLY A 55 -7.13 -9.46 -9.85
C GLY A 55 -5.74 -9.60 -9.20
N LEU A 56 -5.31 -8.57 -8.46
CA LEU A 56 -3.99 -8.50 -7.83
C LEU A 56 -3.96 -9.09 -6.42
N ILE A 57 -5.14 -9.15 -5.80
CA ILE A 57 -5.39 -9.83 -4.52
C ILE A 57 -6.74 -10.55 -4.61
N HIS A 58 -6.88 -11.66 -3.89
CA HIS A 58 -8.04 -12.54 -3.88
C HIS A 58 -8.61 -12.71 -2.46
N ARG A 59 -9.87 -13.12 -2.38
CA ARG A 59 -10.48 -13.49 -1.09
C ARG A 59 -9.70 -14.64 -0.44
N GLY A 60 -9.49 -14.52 0.87
CA GLY A 60 -8.72 -15.48 1.67
C GLY A 60 -7.22 -15.22 1.70
N GLU A 61 -6.69 -14.28 0.91
CA GLU A 61 -5.27 -13.92 0.96
C GLU A 61 -4.96 -13.02 2.15
N VAL A 62 -3.76 -13.21 2.72
CA VAL A 62 -3.24 -12.38 3.81
C VAL A 62 -2.57 -11.14 3.23
N VAL A 63 -3.00 -9.97 3.70
CA VAL A 63 -2.39 -8.68 3.33
C VAL A 63 -1.75 -8.02 4.55
N ILE A 64 -0.59 -7.41 4.31
CA ILE A 64 0.15 -6.65 5.31
C ILE A 64 0.17 -5.20 4.85
N ASN A 65 -0.52 -4.33 5.60
CA ASN A 65 -0.53 -2.90 5.34
C ASN A 65 0.50 -2.22 6.23
N THR A 66 1.48 -1.56 5.62
CA THR A 66 2.48 -0.75 6.32
C THR A 66 2.21 0.73 6.09
N GLY A 67 2.20 1.54 7.14
CA GLY A 67 1.90 2.97 7.05
C GLY A 67 2.36 3.75 8.28
N SER A 68 1.96 5.03 8.36
CA SER A 68 2.22 5.89 9.52
C SER A 68 0.89 6.31 10.13
N THR A 69 0.64 6.04 11.40
CA THR A 69 -0.58 6.47 12.11
C THR A 69 -0.20 7.40 13.26
N PRO A 70 -0.82 8.59 13.41
CA PRO A 70 -1.78 9.20 12.50
C PRO A 70 -1.11 9.65 11.20
N PHE A 71 -1.70 9.27 10.06
CA PHE A 71 -1.23 9.63 8.71
C PHE A 71 -1.24 11.16 8.44
N ASN A 72 -1.74 11.98 9.38
CA ASN A 72 -1.79 13.44 9.26
C ASN A 72 -0.46 14.12 9.58
N GLU A 73 0.45 13.42 10.24
CA GLU A 73 1.83 13.88 10.44
C GLU A 73 2.73 13.12 9.47
N LYS A 74 3.60 13.84 8.75
CA LYS A 74 4.66 13.26 7.90
C LYS A 74 5.74 12.61 8.79
N GLY A 75 5.37 11.56 9.50
CA GLY A 75 6.23 10.78 10.39
C GLY A 75 6.74 9.49 9.73
N PRO A 76 7.83 8.91 10.26
CA PRO A 76 8.36 7.63 9.81
C PRO A 76 7.31 6.51 9.92
N THR A 77 7.42 5.48 9.08
CA THR A 77 6.53 4.31 9.08
C THR A 77 6.52 3.65 10.47
N ASN A 78 5.41 3.77 11.19
CA ASN A 78 5.27 3.29 12.58
C ASN A 78 4.19 2.22 12.76
N THR A 79 3.46 1.86 11.69
CA THR A 79 2.30 0.98 11.76
C THR A 79 2.43 -0.19 10.81
N VAL A 80 2.20 -1.41 11.32
CA VAL A 80 1.99 -2.63 10.55
C VAL A 80 0.62 -3.19 10.92
N LYS A 81 -0.31 -3.26 9.97
CA LYS A 81 -1.65 -3.84 10.15
C LYS A 81 -1.78 -5.09 9.30
N LEU A 82 -2.00 -6.23 9.96
CA LEU A 82 -2.29 -7.50 9.30
C LEU A 82 -3.80 -7.60 9.04
N GLY A 83 -4.19 -8.09 7.87
CA GLY A 83 -5.59 -8.33 7.54
C GLY A 83 -5.75 -9.51 6.59
N VAL A 84 -6.93 -10.11 6.62
CA VAL A 84 -7.35 -11.11 5.64
C VAL A 84 -8.35 -10.45 4.69
N ILE A 85 -8.21 -10.71 3.40
CA ILE A 85 -9.13 -10.19 2.41
C ILE A 85 -10.42 -10.99 2.43
N HIS A 86 -11.52 -10.33 2.79
CA HIS A 86 -12.88 -10.88 2.76
C HIS A 86 -13.63 -10.56 1.46
#